data_AF-A0A947VSD9-F1
#
_entry.id   AF-A0A947VSD9-F1
#
_cell.length_a   1.000
_cell.length_b   1.000
_cell.length_c   1.000
_cell.angle_alpha   90.00
_cell.angle_beta   90.00
_cell.angle_gamma   90.00
#
_symmetry.space_group_name_H-M   'P 1'
#
loop_
_entity.id
_entity.type
_entity.pdbx_description
1 polymer ?
#
loop_
_entity_poly.entity_id
_entity_poly.type
_entity_poly.pdbx_seq_one_letter_code
_entity_poly.pdbx_strand_id
1 'polypeptide(L)'
;MKNNKTKVAALSIVSNALLVIGKAVVGLLTGSISVISESVHSGIDLIASVIAYYSVKISSNASDELHPYGHGKSENISGLIEAVLIFSAGLIIIIESFEKIITGVKIEKIEFGMFIMFFSMCMNIIVSKMLFKVAKEEDSLALEADAQHLLTDVYTTLGVFLGLVL
;
A
#
# COMPACT_ATOMS: atom_id res chain seq x y z
N MET A 1 7.20 -23.82 1.17
CA MET A 1 5.75 -23.48 1.27
C MET A 1 5.57 -22.42 2.35
N LYS A 2 5.59 -22.73 3.66
CA LYS A 2 5.48 -21.74 4.77
C LYS A 2 6.40 -20.50 4.67
N ASN A 3 7.63 -20.68 4.16
CA ASN A 3 8.63 -19.61 4.06
C ASN A 3 8.40 -18.59 2.92
N ASN A 4 7.64 -18.92 1.87
CA ASN A 4 7.51 -18.03 0.71
C ASN A 4 6.48 -16.92 0.96
N LYS A 5 5.30 -17.25 1.50
CA LYS A 5 4.28 -16.25 1.87
C LYS A 5 4.84 -15.18 2.81
N THR A 6 5.50 -15.61 3.88
CA THR A 6 6.04 -14.71 4.91
C THR A 6 7.20 -13.86 4.38
N LYS A 7 8.02 -14.39 3.46
CA LYS A 7 9.10 -13.62 2.81
C LYS A 7 8.57 -12.53 1.89
N VAL A 8 7.55 -12.83 1.09
CA VAL A 8 6.98 -11.84 0.17
C VAL A 8 6.16 -10.78 0.91
N ALA A 9 5.41 -11.16 1.95
CA ALA A 9 4.78 -10.20 2.85
C ALA A 9 5.81 -9.30 3.56
N ALA A 10 6.95 -9.84 4.00
CA ALA A 10 8.04 -9.04 4.58
C ALA A 10 8.67 -8.09 3.55
N LEU A 11 8.81 -8.54 2.29
CA LEU A 11 9.28 -7.69 1.20
C LEU A 11 8.32 -6.51 0.95
N SER A 12 7.00 -6.76 1.01
CA SER A 12 5.97 -5.72 0.92
C SER A 12 6.17 -4.65 2.01
N ILE A 13 6.30 -5.07 3.28
CA ILE A 13 6.57 -4.16 4.42
C ILE A 13 7.84 -3.34 4.18
N VAL A 14 8.96 -3.99 3.82
CA VAL A 14 10.24 -3.29 3.64
C VAL A 14 10.15 -2.28 2.49
N SER A 15 9.46 -2.64 1.41
CA SER A 15 9.29 -1.77 0.24
C SER A 15 8.43 -0.57 0.59
N ASN A 16 7.27 -0.78 1.23
CA ASN A 16 6.40 0.31 1.68
C ASN A 16 7.10 1.21 2.69
N ALA A 17 7.87 0.66 3.63
CA ALA A 17 8.64 1.45 4.58
C ALA A 17 9.67 2.36 3.89
N LEU A 18 10.39 1.84 2.90
CA LEU A 18 11.34 2.63 2.11
C LEU A 18 10.64 3.73 1.31
N LEU A 19 9.48 3.44 0.72
CA LEU A 19 8.70 4.42 -0.03
C LEU A 19 8.15 5.53 0.86
N VAL A 20 7.61 5.19 2.03
CA VAL A 20 7.13 6.17 3.01
C VAL A 20 8.25 7.12 3.43
N ILE A 21 9.41 6.57 3.77
CA ILE A 21 10.57 7.38 4.18
C ILE A 21 11.04 8.26 3.02
N GLY A 22 11.15 7.70 1.81
CA GLY A 22 11.57 8.43 0.62
C GLY A 22 10.63 9.59 0.28
N LYS A 23 9.32 9.32 0.23
CA LYS A 23 8.29 10.34 0.00
C LYS A 23 8.32 11.40 1.09
N ALA A 24 8.42 11.02 2.37
CA ALA A 24 8.42 11.96 3.49
C ALA A 24 9.63 12.90 3.46
N VAL A 25 10.82 12.37 3.20
CA VAL A 25 12.05 13.17 3.07
C VAL A 25 11.92 14.15 1.90
N VAL A 26 11.50 13.69 0.72
CA VAL A 26 11.33 14.55 -0.44
C VAL A 26 10.23 15.59 -0.21
N GLY A 27 9.12 15.22 0.42
CA GLY A 27 8.02 16.14 0.76
C GLY A 27 8.48 17.25 1.69
N LEU A 28 9.26 16.93 2.73
CA LEU A 28 9.81 17.92 3.65
C LEU A 28 10.87 18.81 2.98
N LEU A 29 11.74 18.26 2.12
CA LEU A 29 12.78 19.03 1.43
C LEU A 29 12.23 19.94 0.33
N THR A 30 11.16 19.52 -0.33
CA THR A 30 10.50 20.30 -1.40
C THR A 30 9.48 21.29 -0.85
N GLY A 31 8.99 21.09 0.38
CA GLY A 31 7.86 21.84 0.93
C GLY A 31 6.53 21.51 0.24
N SER A 32 6.48 20.42 -0.53
CA SER A 32 5.30 20.05 -1.31
C SER A 32 4.26 19.36 -0.43
N ILE A 33 3.16 20.06 -0.16
CA ILE A 33 2.02 19.55 0.59
C ILE A 33 1.45 18.29 -0.08
N SER A 34 1.44 18.23 -1.43
CA SER A 34 0.98 17.05 -2.17
C SER A 34 1.84 15.81 -1.90
N VAL A 35 3.17 15.97 -1.89
CA VAL A 35 4.09 14.84 -1.62
C VAL A 35 4.03 14.43 -0.15
N ILE A 36 3.84 15.38 0.77
CA ILE A 36 3.67 15.08 2.20
C ILE A 36 2.37 14.29 2.43
N SER A 37 1.25 14.73 1.86
CA SER A 37 -0.04 14.01 1.90
C SER A 37 0.09 12.59 1.37
N GLU A 38 0.78 12.43 0.24
CA GLU A 38 1.09 11.12 -0.35
C GLU A 38 1.99 10.24 0.55
N SER A 39 2.91 10.85 1.30
CA SER A 39 3.75 10.13 2.27
C SER A 39 2.94 9.58 3.43
N VAL A 40 1.96 10.35 3.91
CA VAL A 40 1.03 9.94 4.97
C VAL A 40 0.15 8.80 4.48
N HIS A 41 -0.34 8.89 3.24
CA HIS A 41 -1.12 7.83 2.61
C HIS A 41 -0.34 6.51 2.58
N SER A 42 0.88 6.51 2.03
CA SER A 42 1.74 5.32 2.04
C SER A 42 2.09 4.83 3.45
N GLY A 43 2.04 5.70 4.46
CA GLY A 43 2.23 5.33 5.86
C GLY A 43 1.08 4.47 6.39
N ILE A 44 -0.15 4.77 5.98
CA ILE A 44 -1.33 3.93 6.27
C ILE A 44 -1.20 2.59 5.54
N ASP A 45 -0.72 2.60 4.30
CA ASP A 45 -0.51 1.38 3.52
C ASP A 45 0.53 0.47 4.17
N LEU A 46 1.61 1.03 4.71
CA LEU A 46 2.59 0.28 5.49
C LEU A 46 1.94 -0.43 6.69
N ILE A 47 1.02 0.22 7.39
CA ILE A 47 0.27 -0.39 8.50
C ILE A 47 -0.61 -1.55 7.97
N ALA A 48 -1.28 -1.36 6.83
CA ALA A 48 -2.08 -2.41 6.19
C ALA A 48 -1.23 -3.64 5.84
N SER A 49 -0.07 -3.44 5.19
CA SER A 49 0.84 -4.54 4.84
C SER A 49 1.42 -5.25 6.07
N VAL A 50 1.61 -4.54 7.20
CA VAL A 50 1.98 -5.15 8.48
C VAL A 50 0.85 -6.05 9.00
N ILE A 51 -0.41 -5.59 8.93
CA ILE A 51 -1.58 -6.41 9.31
C ILE A 51 -1.66 -7.67 8.42
N ALA A 52 -1.49 -7.52 7.11
CA ALA A 52 -1.46 -8.63 6.16
C ALA A 52 -0.36 -9.64 6.48
N TYR A 53 0.86 -9.18 6.78
CA TYR A 53 1.96 -10.04 7.20
C TYR A 53 1.64 -10.85 8.46
N TYR A 54 1.13 -10.19 9.51
CA TYR A 54 0.79 -10.88 10.75
C TYR A 54 -0.36 -11.86 10.55
N SER A 55 -1.35 -11.50 9.74
CA SER A 55 -2.45 -12.39 9.38
C SER A 55 -1.96 -13.66 8.68
N VAL A 56 -1.09 -13.53 7.67
CA VAL A 56 -0.45 -14.67 6.98
C VAL A 56 0.41 -15.51 7.93
N LYS A 57 1.09 -14.86 8.88
CA LYS A 57 1.91 -15.55 9.88
C LYS A 57 1.05 -16.36 10.86
N ILE A 58 -0.08 -15.80 11.30
CA ILE A 58 -1.03 -16.44 12.20
C ILE A 58 -1.78 -17.56 11.49
N SER A 59 -2.24 -17.34 10.25
CA SER A 59 -2.95 -18.34 9.44
C SER A 59 -2.13 -19.61 9.21
N SER A 60 -0.81 -19.45 9.18
CA SER A 60 0.15 -20.53 9.01
C SER A 60 0.36 -21.37 10.29
N ASN A 61 -0.21 -20.99 11.44
CA ASN A 61 -0.09 -21.79 12.66
C ASN A 61 -0.99 -23.04 12.62
N ALA A 62 -0.48 -24.13 13.22
CA ALA A 62 -1.25 -25.35 13.37
C ALA A 62 -2.43 -25.13 14.34
N SER A 63 -3.44 -25.99 14.27
CA SER A 63 -4.57 -26.01 15.21
C SER A 63 -4.10 -26.10 16.66
N ASP A 64 -4.67 -25.27 17.53
CA ASP A 64 -4.44 -25.28 18.98
C ASP A 64 -5.75 -25.62 19.72
N GLU A 65 -5.69 -25.75 21.05
CA GLU A 65 -6.86 -26.09 21.87
C GLU A 65 -7.98 -25.04 21.80
N LEU A 66 -7.63 -23.77 21.53
CA LEU A 66 -8.59 -22.68 21.38
C LEU A 66 -9.16 -22.61 19.95
N HIS A 67 -8.44 -23.15 18.95
CA HIS A 67 -8.77 -23.14 17.52
C HIS A 67 -8.59 -24.54 16.93
N PRO A 68 -9.49 -25.49 17.26
CA PRO A 68 -9.41 -26.88 16.77
C PRO A 68 -9.55 -27.01 15.25
N TYR A 69 -10.12 -25.99 14.58
CA TYR A 69 -10.23 -25.91 13.11
C TYR A 69 -9.05 -25.18 12.45
N GLY A 70 -8.03 -24.77 13.21
CA GLY A 70 -6.87 -24.02 12.73
C GLY A 70 -7.09 -22.52 12.59
N HIS A 71 -6.02 -21.82 12.21
CA HIS A 71 -5.98 -20.35 12.14
C HIS A 71 -6.21 -19.77 10.74
N GLY A 72 -6.54 -20.61 9.75
CA GLY A 72 -6.66 -20.20 8.34
C GLY A 72 -7.64 -19.05 8.10
N LYS A 73 -8.70 -18.92 8.92
CA LYS A 73 -9.67 -17.81 8.82
C LYS A 73 -9.07 -16.42 9.12
N SER A 74 -7.87 -16.35 9.70
CA SER A 74 -7.19 -15.08 9.96
C SER A 74 -6.91 -14.29 8.67
N GLU A 75 -6.58 -14.97 7.56
CA GLU A 75 -6.38 -14.32 6.25
C GLU A 75 -7.66 -13.68 5.71
N ASN A 76 -8.81 -14.32 5.90
CA ASN A 76 -10.09 -13.77 5.46
C ASN A 76 -10.44 -12.48 6.23
N ILE A 77 -10.11 -12.42 7.52
CA ILE A 77 -10.33 -11.21 8.33
C ILE A 77 -9.42 -10.08 7.84
N SER A 78 -8.15 -10.38 7.52
CA SER A 78 -7.24 -9.38 6.97
C SER A 78 -7.69 -8.87 5.60
N GLY A 79 -8.10 -9.77 4.70
CA GLY A 79 -8.62 -9.37 3.39
C GLY A 79 -9.88 -8.51 3.49
N LEU A 80 -10.74 -8.75 4.50
CA LEU A 80 -11.89 -7.88 4.76
C LEU A 80 -11.49 -6.51 5.28
N ILE A 81 -10.53 -6.43 6.22
CA ILE A 81 -10.00 -5.15 6.72
C ILE A 81 -9.40 -4.35 5.55
N GLU A 82 -8.63 -5.01 4.70
CA GLU A 82 -7.98 -4.38 3.55
C GLU A 82 -8.98 -3.91 2.50
N ALA A 83 -10.02 -4.70 2.20
CA ALA A 83 -11.12 -4.27 1.34
C ALA A 83 -11.82 -3.00 1.87
N VAL A 84 -12.01 -2.89 3.18
CA VAL A 84 -12.56 -1.68 3.82
C VAL A 84 -11.59 -0.51 3.68
N LEU A 85 -10.28 -0.73 3.88
CA LEU A 85 -9.27 0.31 3.71
C LEU A 85 -9.22 0.84 2.27
N ILE A 86 -9.22 -0.03 1.27
CA ILE A 86 -9.26 0.35 -0.15
C ILE A 86 -10.52 1.17 -0.45
N PHE A 87 -11.68 0.73 0.03
CA PHE A 87 -12.94 1.44 -0.18
C PHE A 87 -12.93 2.82 0.48
N SER A 88 -12.48 2.92 1.73
CA SER A 88 -12.36 4.18 2.46
C SER A 88 -11.34 5.12 1.81
N ALA A 89 -10.19 4.61 1.37
CA ALA A 89 -9.18 5.38 0.65
C ALA A 89 -9.75 5.98 -0.64
N GLY A 90 -10.49 5.19 -1.43
CA GLY A 90 -11.16 5.66 -2.64
C GLY A 90 -12.12 6.82 -2.37
N LEU A 91 -12.91 6.76 -1.30
CA LEU A 91 -13.80 7.85 -0.91
C LEU A 91 -13.03 9.11 -0.47
N ILE A 92 -11.97 8.96 0.32
CA ILE A 92 -11.12 10.07 0.77
C ILE A 92 -10.50 10.78 -0.45
N ILE A 93 -9.99 10.02 -1.41
CA ILE A 93 -9.36 10.57 -2.62
C ILE A 93 -10.35 11.37 -3.44
N ILE A 94 -11.59 10.88 -3.60
CA ILE A 94 -12.65 11.63 -4.29
C ILE A 94 -12.87 12.98 -3.60
N ILE A 95 -13.02 12.99 -2.27
CA ILE A 95 -13.26 14.21 -1.50
C ILE A 95 -12.08 15.18 -1.62
N GLU A 96 -10.85 14.70 -1.40
CA GLU A 96 -9.64 15.54 -1.52
C GLU A 96 -9.46 16.11 -2.93
N SER A 97 -9.78 15.32 -3.95
CA SER A 97 -9.68 15.76 -5.35
C SER A 97 -10.61 16.94 -5.62
N PHE A 98 -11.86 16.88 -5.13
CA PHE A 98 -12.79 18.02 -5.23
C PHE A 98 -12.28 19.26 -4.49
N GLU A 99 -11.74 19.09 -3.28
CA GLU A 99 -11.20 20.21 -2.50
C GLU A 99 -10.01 20.87 -3.18
N LYS A 100 -9.07 20.07 -3.72
CA LYS A 100 -7.87 20.55 -4.43
C LYS A 100 -8.22 21.29 -5.73
N ILE A 101 -9.26 20.87 -6.45
CA ILE A 101 -9.76 21.58 -7.64
C ILE A 101 -10.25 22.99 -7.29
N ILE A 102 -10.90 23.15 -6.13
CA ILE A 102 -11.48 24.44 -5.70
C ILE A 102 -10.43 25.37 -5.11
N THR A 103 -9.54 24.86 -4.26
CA THR A 103 -8.56 25.66 -3.50
C THR A 103 -7.30 26.00 -4.30
N GLY A 104 -6.98 25.21 -5.33
CA GLY A 104 -5.74 25.34 -6.10
C GLY A 104 -4.51 24.88 -5.31
N VAL A 105 -3.48 24.40 -6.00
CA VAL A 105 -2.27 23.85 -5.37
C VAL A 105 -1.09 24.76 -5.66
N LYS A 106 -0.41 25.25 -4.62
CA LYS A 106 0.92 25.86 -4.76
C LYS A 106 1.96 24.76 -4.68
N ILE A 107 2.62 24.49 -5.81
CA ILE A 107 3.68 23.47 -5.88
C ILE A 107 5.01 24.20 -6.03
N GLU A 108 5.87 24.08 -5.02
CA GLU A 108 7.26 24.49 -5.11
C GLU A 108 8.13 23.25 -5.38
N LYS A 109 9.09 23.37 -6.32
CA LYS A 109 10.06 22.31 -6.70
C LYS A 109 9.43 20.98 -7.20
N ILE A 110 8.74 21.08 -8.34
CA ILE A 110 8.03 19.98 -9.03
C ILE A 110 8.97 18.81 -9.40
N GLU A 111 10.22 19.08 -9.77
CA GLU A 111 11.15 18.06 -10.32
C GLU A 111 11.43 16.88 -9.37
N PHE A 112 11.75 17.17 -8.10
CA PHE A 112 12.05 16.12 -7.12
C PHE A 112 10.79 15.35 -6.70
N GLY A 113 9.64 16.04 -6.62
CA GLY A 113 8.34 15.42 -6.33
C GLY A 113 7.93 14.44 -7.44
N MET A 114 8.10 14.83 -8.71
CA MET A 114 7.83 13.94 -9.84
C MET A 114 8.72 12.70 -9.82
N PHE A 115 10.02 12.84 -9.56
CA PHE A 115 10.94 11.71 -9.53
C PHE A 115 10.56 10.68 -8.47
N ILE A 116 10.27 11.12 -7.24
CA ILE A 116 9.91 10.18 -6.16
C ILE A 116 8.56 9.51 -6.39
N MET A 117 7.59 10.23 -6.96
CA MET A 117 6.29 9.64 -7.28
C MET A 117 6.40 8.61 -8.41
N PHE A 118 7.16 8.91 -9.47
CA PHE A 118 7.45 7.95 -10.53
C PHE A 118 8.15 6.70 -9.98
N PHE A 119 9.17 6.88 -9.14
CA PHE A 119 9.88 5.77 -8.51
C PHE A 119 8.97 4.91 -7.64
N SER A 120 8.11 5.54 -6.83
CA SER A 120 7.13 4.83 -6.00
C SER A 120 6.17 4.00 -6.84
N MET A 121 5.69 4.56 -7.94
CA MET A 121 4.79 3.89 -8.86
C MET A 121 5.44 2.64 -9.46
N CYS A 122 6.70 2.75 -9.91
CA CYS A 122 7.45 1.60 -10.40
C CYS A 122 7.63 0.51 -9.33
N MET A 123 7.98 0.89 -8.10
CA MET A 123 8.17 -0.06 -7.01
C MET A 123 6.86 -0.78 -6.64
N ASN A 124 5.75 -0.04 -6.51
CA ASN A 124 4.45 -0.63 -6.21
C ASN A 124 4.00 -1.62 -7.30
N ILE A 125 4.23 -1.33 -8.58
CA ILE A 125 3.96 -2.27 -9.68
C ILE A 125 4.77 -3.56 -9.53
N ILE A 126 6.06 -3.45 -9.20
CA ILE A 126 6.95 -4.61 -9.04
C ILE A 126 6.49 -5.47 -7.85
N VAL A 127 6.27 -4.86 -6.69
CA VAL A 127 5.86 -5.54 -5.46
C VAL A 127 4.48 -6.16 -5.62
N SER A 128 3.52 -5.43 -6.18
CA SER A 128 2.17 -5.93 -6.48
C SER A 128 2.21 -7.17 -7.37
N LYS A 129 3.02 -7.18 -8.45
CA LYS A 129 3.18 -8.37 -9.31
C LYS A 129 3.76 -9.57 -8.56
N MET A 130 4.72 -9.34 -7.67
CA MET A 130 5.31 -10.40 -6.84
C MET A 130 4.29 -10.97 -5.86
N LEU A 131 3.51 -10.12 -5.21
CA LEU A 131 2.43 -10.53 -4.30
C LEU A 131 1.35 -11.30 -5.04
N PHE A 132 0.87 -10.82 -6.19
CA PHE A 132 -0.12 -11.53 -7.01
C PHE A 132 0.34 -12.93 -7.42
N LYS A 133 1.62 -13.08 -7.76
CA LYS A 133 2.18 -14.38 -8.11
C LYS A 133 2.11 -15.35 -6.94
N VAL A 134 2.58 -14.94 -5.75
CA VAL A 134 2.58 -15.79 -4.57
C VAL A 134 1.17 -16.01 -4.01
N ALA A 135 0.29 -15.01 -4.11
CA ALA A 135 -1.11 -15.12 -3.72
C ALA A 135 -1.82 -16.24 -4.49
N LYS A 136 -1.60 -16.32 -5.81
CA LYS A 136 -2.17 -17.40 -6.65
C LYS A 136 -1.51 -18.75 -6.42
N GLU A 137 -0.19 -18.80 -6.23
CA GLU A 137 0.53 -20.06 -6.00
C GLU A 137 0.15 -20.70 -4.66
N GLU A 138 -0.22 -19.89 -3.67
CA GLU A 138 -0.42 -20.35 -2.29
C GLU A 138 -1.84 -20.05 -1.75
N ASP A 139 -2.80 -19.76 -2.63
CA ASP A 139 -4.22 -19.48 -2.36
C ASP A 139 -4.44 -18.56 -1.15
N SER A 140 -3.80 -17.39 -1.19
CA SER A 140 -3.73 -16.46 -0.05
C SER A 140 -4.49 -15.18 -0.31
N LEU A 141 -5.67 -15.05 0.31
CA LEU A 141 -6.54 -13.87 0.19
C LEU A 141 -5.89 -12.60 0.73
N ALA A 142 -5.10 -12.70 1.81
CA ALA A 142 -4.41 -11.54 2.38
C ALA A 142 -3.33 -10.99 1.43
N LEU A 143 -2.58 -11.88 0.75
CA LEU A 143 -1.58 -11.43 -0.22
C LEU A 143 -2.23 -10.90 -1.50
N GLU A 144 -3.37 -11.46 -1.91
CA GLU A 144 -4.12 -10.94 -3.06
C GLU A 144 -4.68 -9.54 -2.79
N ALA A 145 -5.20 -9.31 -1.59
CA ALA A 145 -5.70 -8.01 -1.17
C ALA A 145 -4.59 -6.95 -1.09
N ASP A 146 -3.44 -7.24 -0.47
CA ASP A 146 -2.26 -6.34 -0.44
C ASP A 146 -1.74 -6.05 -1.86
N ALA A 147 -1.77 -7.05 -2.75
CA ALA A 147 -1.42 -6.85 -4.14
C ALA A 147 -2.36 -5.88 -4.87
N GLN A 148 -3.68 -5.99 -4.64
CA GLN A 148 -4.70 -5.10 -5.21
C GLN A 148 -4.62 -3.69 -4.61
N HIS A 149 -4.32 -3.57 -3.32
CA HIS A 149 -4.12 -2.29 -2.65
C HIS A 149 -2.96 -1.53 -3.29
N LEU A 150 -1.78 -2.16 -3.43
CA LEU A 150 -0.62 -1.54 -4.09
C LEU A 150 -0.87 -1.16 -5.55
N LEU A 151 -1.69 -1.94 -6.26
CA LEU A 151 -2.07 -1.62 -7.63
C LEU A 151 -3.02 -0.41 -7.69
N THR A 152 -3.92 -0.28 -6.71
CA THR A 152 -4.76 0.92 -6.53
C THR A 152 -3.90 2.15 -6.25
N ASP A 153 -2.89 2.02 -5.37
CA ASP A 153 -1.98 3.12 -5.03
C ASP A 153 -1.17 3.61 -6.26
N VAL A 154 -0.89 2.73 -7.21
CA VAL A 154 -0.28 3.12 -8.50
C VAL A 154 -1.19 4.07 -9.30
N TYR A 155 -2.50 3.78 -9.37
CA TYR A 155 -3.44 4.62 -10.10
C TYR A 155 -3.64 5.98 -9.43
N THR A 156 -3.67 6.01 -8.10
CA THR A 156 -3.84 7.24 -7.32
C THR A 156 -2.58 8.11 -7.41
N THR A 157 -1.41 7.52 -7.21
CA THR A 157 -0.09 8.16 -7.42
C THR A 157 0.05 8.68 -8.86
N LEU A 158 -0.42 7.95 -9.87
CA LEU A 158 -0.41 8.39 -11.27
C LEU A 158 -1.29 9.63 -11.50
N GLY A 159 -2.48 9.69 -10.88
CA GLY A 159 -3.35 10.85 -10.93
C GLY A 159 -2.67 12.10 -10.38
N VAL A 160 -2.02 11.98 -9.23
CA VAL A 160 -1.24 13.08 -8.64
C VAL A 160 -0.04 13.44 -9.52
N PHE A 161 0.69 12.45 -10.03
CA PHE A 161 1.84 12.67 -10.92
C PHE A 161 1.45 13.46 -12.17
N LEU A 162 0.36 13.10 -12.85
CA LEU A 162 -0.15 13.84 -14.00
C LEU A 162 -0.59 15.26 -13.63
N GLY A 163 -1.19 15.43 -12.44
CA GLY A 163 -1.54 16.74 -11.90
C GLY A 163 -0.35 17.63 -11.55
N LEU A 164 0.83 17.06 -11.29
CA LEU A 164 2.08 17.81 -11.10
C LEU A 164 2.73 18.23 -12.43
N VAL A 165 2.41 17.52 -13.53
CA VAL A 165 2.97 17.76 -14.87
C VAL A 165 2.21 18.87 -15.62
N LEU A 166 0.90 19.00 -15.38
CA LEU A 166 0.01 19.99 -15.99
C LEU A 166 0.05 21.34 -15.27
#